data_AF-J0CYV3-F1
#
_entry.id   AF-J0CYV3-F1
#
_cell.length_a   1.000
_cell.length_b   1.000
_cell.length_c   1.000
_cell.angle_alpha   90.00
_cell.angle_beta   90.00
_cell.angle_gamma   90.00
#
_symmetry.space_group_name_H-M   'P 1'
#
loop_
_entity.id
_entity.type
_entity.pdbx_description
1 polymer ?
#
loop_
_entity_poly.entity_id
_entity_poly.type
_entity_poly.pdbx_seq_one_letter_code
_entity_poly.pdbx_strand_id
1 'polypeptide(L)'
;SVGHGTHCLSRVHRALFPSSSPEKISIWHSQHCLNYIRQIILCSADTTLEPVNALHSGTSGTHVCRDWKQVIDRVVQMNQDWAVSNPFAEHP
;
A
#
# COMPACT_ATOMS: atom_id res chain seq x y z
N SER A 1 -0.57 7.28 -10.56
CA SER A 1 -1.68 7.31 -11.52
C SER A 1 -2.18 5.90 -11.78
N VAL A 2 -3.43 5.72 -12.21
CA VAL A 2 -4.03 4.39 -12.50
C VAL A 2 -3.24 3.64 -13.57
N GLY A 3 -2.73 4.34 -14.60
CA GLY A 3 -1.87 3.75 -15.63
C GLY A 3 -0.56 3.19 -15.08
N HIS A 4 0.05 3.83 -14.08
CA HIS A 4 1.27 3.30 -13.46
C HIS A 4 0.96 2.09 -12.55
N GLY A 5 -0.17 2.10 -11.84
CA GLY A 5 -0.60 0.97 -11.01
C GLY A 5 -0.86 -0.31 -11.82
N THR A 6 -1.57 -0.19 -12.94
CA THR A 6 -1.85 -1.32 -13.84
C THR A 6 -0.59 -1.88 -14.50
N HIS A 7 0.35 -1.02 -14.89
CA HIS A 7 1.67 -1.43 -15.35
C HIS A 7 2.44 -2.22 -14.29
N CYS A 8 2.59 -1.66 -13.09
CA CYS A 8 3.33 -2.30 -11.99
C CYS A 8 2.72 -3.66 -11.62
N LEU A 9 1.39 -3.77 -11.60
CA LEU A 9 0.71 -5.04 -11.33
C LEU A 9 1.02 -6.10 -12.40
N SER A 10 0.97 -5.72 -13.68
CA SER A 10 1.33 -6.61 -14.80
C SER A 10 2.78 -7.10 -14.72
N ARG A 11 3.70 -6.23 -14.29
CA ARG A 11 5.11 -6.59 -14.08
C ARG A 11 5.29 -7.57 -12.92
N VAL A 12 4.62 -7.35 -11.79
CA VAL A 12 4.65 -8.30 -10.66
C VAL A 12 4.08 -9.65 -11.07
N HIS A 13 2.95 -9.68 -11.77
CA HIS A 13 2.38 -10.93 -12.28
C HIS A 13 3.36 -11.72 -13.16
N ARG A 14 4.01 -11.06 -14.13
CA ARG A 14 5.00 -11.72 -15.00
C ARG A 14 6.21 -12.23 -14.22
N ALA A 15 6.67 -11.52 -13.19
CA ALA A 15 7.77 -11.95 -12.34
C ALA A 15 7.43 -13.20 -11.51
N LEU A 16 6.16 -13.39 -11.15
CA LEU A 16 5.67 -14.56 -10.40
C LEU A 16 5.36 -15.76 -11.31
N PHE A 17 4.99 -15.52 -12.57
CA PHE A 17 4.60 -16.55 -13.54
C PHE A 17 5.51 -16.55 -14.78
N PRO A 18 6.79 -16.91 -14.65
CA PRO A 18 7.76 -16.87 -15.75
C PRO A 18 7.42 -17.83 -16.90
N SER A 19 6.61 -18.87 -16.67
CA SER A 19 6.12 -19.76 -17.72
C SER A 19 5.14 -19.08 -18.68
N SER A 20 4.46 -18.02 -18.24
CA SER A 20 3.51 -17.23 -19.04
C SER A 20 4.16 -16.07 -19.78
N SER A 21 5.43 -15.78 -19.48
CA SER A 21 6.17 -14.63 -20.02
C SER A 21 7.68 -14.90 -19.89
N PRO A 22 8.39 -15.20 -20.98
CA PRO A 22 9.84 -15.43 -20.94
C PRO A 22 10.67 -14.15 -20.73
N GLU A 23 10.00 -12.99 -20.53
CA GLU A 23 10.63 -11.70 -20.31
C GLU A 23 11.29 -11.67 -18.92
N LYS A 24 12.62 -11.56 -18.88
CA LYS A 24 13.36 -11.42 -17.62
C LYS A 24 13.17 -10.01 -17.05
N ILE A 25 12.32 -9.89 -16.04
CA ILE A 25 12.16 -8.65 -15.26
C ILE A 25 13.29 -8.55 -14.25
N SER A 26 13.99 -7.41 -14.23
CA SER A 26 15.08 -7.21 -13.28
C SER A 26 14.57 -7.10 -11.85
N ILE A 27 15.36 -7.57 -10.89
CA ILE A 27 15.02 -7.50 -9.46
C ILE A 27 14.76 -6.07 -8.99
N TRP A 28 15.51 -5.10 -9.53
CA TRP A 28 15.33 -3.68 -9.25
C TRP A 28 13.93 -3.19 -9.68
N HIS A 29 13.48 -3.60 -10.87
CA HIS A 29 12.19 -3.18 -11.39
C HIS A 29 11.04 -3.82 -10.58
N SER A 30 11.20 -5.08 -10.18
CA SER A 30 10.26 -5.76 -9.28
C SER A 30 10.16 -5.05 -7.93
N GLN A 31 11.30 -4.67 -7.34
CA GLN A 31 11.34 -3.94 -6.08
C GLN A 31 10.65 -2.58 -6.18
N HIS A 32 10.92 -1.81 -7.23
CA HIS A 32 10.25 -0.55 -7.51
C HIS A 32 8.72 -0.72 -7.62
N CYS A 33 8.25 -1.70 -8.42
CA CYS A 33 6.83 -1.96 -8.61
C CYS A 33 6.14 -2.38 -7.32
N LEU A 34 6.76 -3.25 -6.51
CA LEU A 34 6.23 -3.66 -5.21
C LEU A 34 6.13 -2.47 -4.24
N ASN A 35 7.13 -1.59 -4.25
CA ASN A 35 7.11 -0.39 -3.41
C ASN A 35 6.02 0.60 -3.84
N TYR A 36 5.77 0.70 -5.14
CA TYR A 36 4.68 1.52 -5.68
C TYR A 36 3.29 0.97 -5.32
N ILE A 37 3.10 -0.35 -5.45
CA ILE A 37 1.84 -1.01 -5.05
C ILE A 37 1.59 -0.86 -3.56
N ARG A 38 2.64 -1.01 -2.72
CA ARG A 38 2.57 -0.73 -1.28
C ARG A 38 2.08 0.70 -1.01
N GLN A 39 2.62 1.70 -1.70
CA GLN A 39 2.18 3.09 -1.53
C GLN A 39 0.71 3.27 -1.90
N ILE A 40 0.23 2.64 -2.98
CA ILE A 40 -1.19 2.67 -3.35
C ILE A 40 -2.06 2.05 -2.25
N ILE A 41 -1.70 0.87 -1.74
CA ILE A 41 -2.45 0.18 -0.69
C ILE A 41 -2.51 1.04 0.58
N LEU A 42 -1.39 1.66 0.98
CA LEU A 42 -1.34 2.54 2.15
C LEU A 42 -2.15 3.83 1.96
N CYS A 43 -2.20 4.39 0.74
CA CYS A 43 -3.00 5.57 0.44
C CYS A 43 -4.50 5.26 0.35
N SER A 44 -4.88 4.05 -0.05
CA SER A 44 -6.26 3.60 -0.12
C SER A 44 -6.72 2.85 1.13
N ALA A 45 -5.94 2.90 2.23
CA ALA A 45 -6.01 2.03 3.41
C ALA A 45 -7.44 1.68 3.85
N ASP A 46 -7.93 0.57 3.31
CA ASP A 46 -9.16 -0.04 3.78
C ASP A 46 -8.86 -0.79 5.07
N THR A 47 -9.53 -0.37 6.14
CA THR A 47 -9.39 -0.94 7.49
C THR A 47 -10.56 -1.87 7.83
N THR A 48 -11.36 -2.23 6.84
CA THR A 48 -12.39 -3.25 6.93
C THR A 48 -11.70 -4.60 7.11
N LEU A 49 -12.09 -5.34 8.15
CA LEU A 49 -11.58 -6.68 8.38
C LEU A 49 -12.21 -7.63 7.36
N GLU A 50 -11.38 -8.40 6.67
CA GLU A 50 -11.88 -9.45 5.79
C GLU A 50 -12.57 -10.54 6.61
N PRO A 51 -13.85 -10.86 6.33
CA PRO A 51 -14.52 -11.95 7.01
C PRO A 51 -13.87 -13.28 6.61
N VAL A 52 -13.30 -13.99 7.57
CA VAL A 52 -12.79 -15.34 7.38
C VAL A 52 -13.97 -16.30 7.52
N ASN A 53 -14.36 -16.99 6.43
CA ASN A 53 -15.28 -18.12 6.51
C ASN A 53 -14.63 -19.36 5.89
N ALA A 54 -15.07 -20.55 6.31
CA ALA A 54 -14.45 -21.84 5.94
C ALA A 54 -14.48 -22.15 4.43
N LEU A 55 -15.16 -21.33 3.62
CA LEU A 55 -15.37 -21.55 2.19
C LEU A 55 -14.76 -20.44 1.30
N HIS A 56 -14.46 -19.26 1.84
CA HIS A 56 -13.96 -18.10 1.09
C HIS A 56 -12.80 -17.43 1.81
N SER A 57 -11.67 -17.37 1.12
CA SER A 57 -10.51 -16.56 1.49
C SER A 57 -10.80 -15.09 1.18
N GLY A 58 -11.27 -14.34 2.18
CA GLY A 58 -11.14 -12.88 2.28
C GLY A 58 -11.61 -12.03 1.09
N THR A 59 -12.81 -12.31 0.56
CA THR A 59 -13.41 -11.53 -0.54
C THR A 59 -14.89 -11.21 -0.34
N SER A 60 -15.46 -11.55 0.82
CA SER A 60 -16.90 -11.44 1.09
C SER A 60 -17.26 -10.30 2.05
N GLY A 61 -16.41 -9.28 2.18
CA GLY A 61 -16.67 -8.07 2.96
C GLY A 61 -17.17 -6.92 2.08
N THR A 62 -18.19 -6.20 2.53
CA THR A 62 -18.52 -4.89 1.93
C THR A 62 -17.46 -3.89 2.39
N HIS A 63 -16.61 -3.47 1.45
CA HIS A 63 -15.62 -2.42 1.67
C HIS A 63 -16.32 -1.06 1.81
N VAL A 64 -16.11 -0.39 2.94
CA VAL A 64 -16.64 0.97 3.18
C VAL A 64 -15.48 1.92 3.35
N CYS A 65 -15.38 2.92 2.47
CA CYS A 65 -14.40 4.01 2.62
C CYS A 65 -14.60 4.67 3.99
N ARG A 66 -13.63 4.52 4.89
CA ARG A 66 -13.66 5.22 6.18
C ARG A 66 -13.35 6.69 6.00
N ASP A 67 -13.82 7.52 6.93
CA ASP A 67 -13.52 8.95 6.96
C ASP A 67 -12.00 9.17 7.03
N TRP A 68 -11.41 9.55 5.90
CA TRP A 68 -9.99 9.83 5.72
C TRP A 68 -9.46 10.92 6.66
N LYS A 69 -10.36 11.74 7.23
CA LYS A 69 -10.02 12.76 8.21
C LYS A 69 -9.32 12.18 9.44
N GLN A 70 -9.70 10.97 9.87
CA GLN A 70 -9.04 10.31 11.01
C GLN A 70 -7.58 9.94 10.72
N VAL A 71 -7.26 9.59 9.47
CA VAL A 71 -5.89 9.27 9.05
C VAL A 71 -5.04 10.55 9.00
N ILE A 72 -5.59 11.63 8.45
CA ILE A 72 -4.93 12.93 8.44
C ILE A 72 -4.69 13.43 9.87
N ASP A 73 -5.71 13.41 10.72
CA ASP A 73 -5.62 13.86 12.10
C ASP A 73 -4.55 13.05 12.87
N ARG A 74 -4.47 11.73 12.63
CA ARG A 74 -3.43 10.89 13.23
C ARG A 74 -2.02 11.20 12.71
N VAL A 75 -1.85 11.43 11.41
CA VAL A 75 -0.54 11.77 10.82
C VAL A 75 -0.06 13.13 11.31
N VAL A 76 -0.96 14.11 11.42
CA VAL A 76 -0.66 15.43 11.99
C VAL A 76 -0.23 15.29 13.45
N GLN A 77 -0.96 14.50 14.25
CA GLN A 77 -0.59 14.24 15.64
C GLN A 77 0.78 13.56 15.76
N MET A 78 1.06 12.53 14.95
CA MET A 78 2.37 11.85 14.97
C MET A 78 3.51 12.80 14.61
N ASN A 79 3.31 13.71 13.65
CA ASN A 79 4.30 14.72 13.30
C ASN A 79 4.50 15.73 14.44
N GLN A 80 3.43 16.13 15.13
CA GLN A 80 3.52 17.00 16.30
C GLN A 80 4.27 16.31 17.44
N ASP A 81 3.87 15.09 17.81
CA ASP A 81 4.51 14.29 18.86
C ASP A 81 6.00 14.07 18.58
N TRP A 82 6.36 13.82 17.31
CA TRP A 82 7.75 13.69 16.88
C TRP A 82 8.49 15.03 16.97
N ALA A 83 7.87 16.15 16.60
CA ALA A 83 8.47 17.47 16.71
C ALA A 83 8.76 17.86 18.17
N VAL A 84 7.92 17.44 19.14
CA VAL A 84 8.16 17.71 20.56
C VAL A 84 9.17 16.75 21.17
N SER A 85 9.25 15.50 20.69
CA SER A 85 10.12 14.46 21.24
C SER A 85 11.50 14.36 20.58
N ASN A 86 11.70 14.99 19.42
CA ASN A 86 12.96 14.95 18.68
C ASN A 86 13.98 15.94 19.29
N PRO A 87 15.09 15.46 19.90
CA PRO A 87 16.09 16.33 20.53
C PRO A 87 16.94 17.13 19.53
N PHE A 88 16.73 16.92 18.23
CA PHE A 88 17.40 17.63 17.14
C PHE A 88 16.45 18.52 16.32
N ALA A 89 15.19 18.66 16.74
CA ALA A 89 14.27 19.59 16.09
C ALA A 89 14.66 21.04 16.43
N GLU A 90 14.74 21.91 15.42
CA GLU A 90 14.87 23.34 15.68
C GLU A 90 13.55 23.85 16.27
N HIS A 91 13.56 24.12 17.57
CA HIS A 91 12.46 24.77 18.26
C HIS A 91 12.61 26.30 18.10
N PRO A 92 11.52 27.04 17.85
CA PRO A 92 11.57 28.50 17.81
C PRO A 92 11.92 29.12 19.17
#